data_AF-A0A973D8E5-F1
#
_entry.id   AF-A0A973D8E5-F1
#
_cell.length_a   1.000
_cell.length_b   1.000
_cell.length_c   1.000
_cell.angle_alpha   90.00
_cell.angle_beta   90.00
_cell.angle_gamma   90.00
#
_symmetry.space_group_name_H-M   'P 1'
#
loop_
_entity.id
_entity.type
_entity.pdbx_description
1 polymer ?
#
loop_
_entity_poly.entity_id
_entity_poly.type
_entity_poly.pdbx_seq_one_letter_code
_entity_poly.pdbx_strand_id
1 'polypeptide(L)'
;MALSFSNDQLKTMSLDVLELPFIIDFPLDPVTGEGGTGLVQQQQNVLVEKDKLYTTDQQNKIFTDHWTGVADKYHEELETLSLTRRTTYLDSDLELGGKSLPPHYTPTHPELVPIVIPSLNGLPTAPSSVPENESPKLNRLNEIVNTYINGKSGSKDDELTGTWTDGQPVSTQSGTNFSNGEIVFMIQGSNVMMGQVTGTGGSCTGETPPNSGVDEATCTTNGGTWETSINITALTTPKTFTSGAEIRNYSPAFSNAKRGRQTPFVNNEQALAEFFEEEINLNFQEIVDYIQSVIDILSANEDTNGGRKTDNQTYLDALNAKITEHTTWSSVPINQVDGKYTDDELPVLQSSFLGLTALNTNRITQIQTMLGSVTDNGGGDVSGDGVYFDLWKFLVIRLAKSGGTLYGWYGMDLAVSHFDTKIANANSQLTEYQNIFVVKKITEDVALGENEVSIENTTELSETDSIKVFDNETPVFSTTIQEINGNIVTLAQGLPTELLTGNLARLVKEK
;
A
#
# COMPACT_ATOMS: atom_id res chain seq x y z
N MET A 1 -50.28 -43.09 14.39
CA MET A 1 -49.65 -44.42 14.33
C MET A 1 -48.65 -44.41 15.47
N ALA A 2 -48.85 -45.22 16.52
CA ALA A 2 -47.91 -45.23 17.64
C ALA A 2 -46.56 -45.76 17.14
N LEU A 3 -45.48 -45.03 17.40
CA LEU A 3 -44.13 -45.56 17.20
C LEU A 3 -43.95 -46.73 18.17
N SER A 4 -43.23 -47.77 17.76
CA SER A 4 -42.92 -48.90 18.64
C SER A 4 -41.42 -49.06 18.69
N PHE A 5 -40.83 -48.81 19.86
CA PHE A 5 -39.40 -48.96 20.09
C PHE A 5 -39.11 -50.31 20.73
N SER A 6 -38.07 -50.99 20.27
CA SER A 6 -37.49 -52.12 21.00
C SER A 6 -36.89 -51.65 22.33
N ASN A 7 -36.74 -52.56 23.28
CA ASN A 7 -36.13 -52.25 24.58
C ASN A 7 -34.70 -51.70 24.43
N ASP A 8 -33.95 -52.17 23.44
CA ASP A 8 -32.58 -51.68 23.18
C ASP A 8 -32.61 -50.24 22.64
N GLN A 9 -33.49 -49.95 21.67
CA GLN A 9 -33.66 -48.58 21.16
C GLN A 9 -34.10 -47.61 22.27
N LEU A 10 -35.03 -48.02 23.11
CA LEU A 10 -35.47 -47.23 24.27
C LEU A 10 -34.31 -46.97 25.24
N LYS A 11 -33.50 -47.99 25.55
CA LYS A 11 -32.34 -47.86 26.42
C LYS A 11 -31.33 -46.86 25.87
N THR A 12 -30.99 -46.94 24.59
CA THR A 12 -30.06 -46.03 23.92
C THR A 12 -30.60 -44.61 23.86
N MET A 13 -31.82 -44.40 23.34
CA MET A 13 -32.38 -43.05 23.18
C MET A 13 -32.62 -42.35 24.52
N SER A 14 -33.07 -43.08 25.55
CA SER A 14 -33.24 -42.50 26.89
C SER A 14 -31.91 -42.21 27.60
N LEU A 15 -30.87 -43.00 27.31
CA LEU A 15 -29.52 -42.72 27.79
C LEU A 15 -29.00 -41.42 27.18
N ASP A 16 -29.17 -41.25 25.86
CA ASP A 16 -28.79 -40.03 25.16
C ASP A 16 -29.51 -38.78 25.71
N VAL A 17 -30.79 -38.87 26.13
CA VAL A 17 -31.49 -37.75 26.78
C VAL A 17 -30.81 -37.33 28.10
N LEU A 18 -30.25 -38.28 28.83
CA LEU A 18 -29.52 -38.01 30.07
C LEU A 18 -28.10 -37.51 29.83
N GLU A 19 -27.40 -38.06 28.83
CA GLU A 19 -25.97 -37.80 28.60
C GLU A 19 -25.69 -36.61 27.67
N LEU A 20 -26.53 -36.36 26.65
CA LEU A 20 -26.31 -35.27 25.69
C LEU A 20 -26.17 -33.89 26.34
N PRO A 21 -26.95 -33.50 27.37
CA PRO A 21 -26.73 -32.24 28.08
C PRO A 21 -25.31 -32.10 28.62
N PHE A 22 -24.75 -33.18 29.20
CA PHE A 22 -23.37 -33.21 29.70
C PHE A 22 -22.34 -33.20 28.57
N ILE A 23 -22.61 -33.86 27.44
CA ILE A 23 -21.72 -33.83 26.27
C ILE A 23 -21.68 -32.42 25.66
N ILE A 24 -22.81 -31.72 25.61
CA ILE A 24 -22.92 -30.36 25.06
C ILE A 24 -22.21 -29.37 25.99
N ASP A 25 -22.61 -29.33 27.26
CA ASP A 25 -22.15 -28.35 28.23
C ASP A 25 -21.82 -29.06 29.56
N PHE A 26 -20.58 -29.55 29.65
CA PHE A 26 -20.01 -30.00 30.93
C PHE A 26 -19.30 -28.81 31.56
N PRO A 27 -19.89 -28.16 32.59
CA PRO A 27 -19.28 -26.99 33.19
C PRO A 27 -17.97 -27.37 33.89
N LEU A 28 -17.02 -26.43 33.88
CA LEU A 28 -15.81 -26.52 34.69
C LEU A 28 -16.20 -26.61 36.17
N ASP A 29 -15.48 -27.42 36.93
CA ASP A 29 -15.57 -27.36 38.39
C ASP A 29 -15.14 -25.94 38.84
N PRO A 30 -16.04 -25.18 39.51
CA PRO A 30 -15.76 -23.80 39.88
C PRO A 30 -14.67 -23.64 40.95
N VAL A 31 -14.27 -24.73 41.61
CA VAL A 31 -13.25 -24.74 42.68
C VAL A 31 -11.87 -25.10 42.12
N THR A 32 -11.81 -26.11 41.25
CA THR A 32 -10.53 -26.62 40.72
C THR A 32 -10.17 -26.01 39.37
N GLY A 33 -11.16 -25.50 38.62
CA GLY A 33 -10.96 -25.11 37.21
C GLY A 33 -10.63 -26.31 36.30
N GLU A 34 -10.74 -27.54 36.82
CA GLU A 34 -10.53 -28.76 36.08
C GLU A 34 -11.89 -29.32 35.61
N GLY A 35 -11.90 -30.02 34.47
CA GLY A 35 -13.03 -30.90 34.13
C GLY A 35 -14.04 -30.43 33.08
N GLY A 36 -13.89 -29.28 32.42
CA GLY A 36 -14.78 -28.90 31.32
C GLY A 36 -14.42 -29.62 30.01
N THR A 37 -15.01 -30.79 29.75
CA THR A 37 -14.78 -31.57 28.49
C THR A 37 -15.93 -31.46 27.49
N GLY A 38 -17.01 -30.75 27.83
CA GLY A 38 -18.15 -30.55 26.94
C GLY A 38 -17.78 -29.81 25.65
N LEU A 39 -18.59 -30.00 24.61
CA LEU A 39 -18.37 -29.39 23.29
C LEU A 39 -18.26 -27.87 23.35
N VAL A 40 -19.07 -27.21 24.20
CA VAL A 40 -19.03 -25.75 24.42
C VAL A 40 -17.68 -25.32 25.00
N GLN A 41 -17.16 -26.02 26.01
CA GLN A 41 -15.86 -25.68 26.60
C GLN A 41 -14.72 -25.95 25.61
N GLN A 42 -14.77 -27.03 24.83
CA GLN A 42 -13.78 -27.30 23.79
C GLN A 42 -13.78 -26.20 22.72
N GLN A 43 -14.95 -25.74 22.28
CA GLN A 43 -15.09 -24.58 21.40
C GLN A 43 -14.47 -23.33 22.01
N GLN A 44 -14.73 -23.06 23.30
CA GLN A 44 -14.17 -21.90 23.99
C GLN A 44 -12.63 -21.97 24.07
N ASN A 45 -12.06 -23.16 24.28
CA ASN A 45 -10.61 -23.36 24.27
C ASN A 45 -10.00 -23.07 22.88
N VAL A 46 -10.70 -23.47 21.81
CA VAL A 46 -10.31 -23.15 20.42
C VAL A 46 -10.37 -21.63 20.17
N LEU A 47 -11.41 -20.94 20.66
CA LEU A 47 -11.52 -19.48 20.54
C LEU A 47 -10.38 -18.75 21.28
N VAL A 48 -10.02 -19.20 22.48
CA VAL A 48 -8.88 -18.64 23.23
C VAL A 48 -7.58 -18.85 22.47
N GLU A 49 -7.36 -20.02 21.88
CA GLU A 49 -6.15 -20.27 21.09
C GLU A 49 -6.13 -19.47 19.79
N LYS A 50 -7.29 -19.28 19.15
CA LYS A 50 -7.45 -18.39 18.00
C LYS A 50 -7.02 -16.95 18.34
N ASP A 51 -7.45 -16.39 19.47
CA ASP A 51 -7.07 -15.03 19.89
C ASP A 51 -5.57 -14.89 20.16
N LYS A 52 -4.93 -15.92 20.73
CA LYS A 52 -3.47 -15.95 20.91
C LYS A 52 -2.75 -15.91 19.56
N LEU A 53 -3.16 -16.76 18.61
CA LEU A 53 -2.57 -16.81 17.28
C LEU A 53 -2.70 -15.48 16.54
N TYR A 54 -3.85 -14.81 16.67
CA TYR A 54 -4.03 -13.46 16.12
C TYR A 54 -3.07 -12.45 16.75
N THR A 55 -2.92 -12.47 18.08
CA THR A 55 -2.01 -11.57 18.80
C THR A 55 -0.56 -11.79 18.38
N THR A 56 -0.13 -13.05 18.26
CA THR A 56 1.22 -13.38 17.76
C THR A 56 1.40 -12.96 16.30
N ASP A 57 0.36 -13.07 15.46
CA ASP A 57 0.43 -12.58 14.09
C ASP A 57 0.64 -11.07 14.02
N GLN A 58 -0.08 -10.29 14.84
CA GLN A 58 0.10 -8.84 14.91
C GLN A 58 1.51 -8.46 15.34
N GLN A 59 2.14 -9.25 16.21
CA GLN A 59 3.56 -9.07 16.56
C GLN A 59 4.49 -9.38 15.38
N ASN A 60 4.18 -10.41 14.58
CA ASN A 60 4.96 -10.75 13.38
C ASN A 60 4.74 -9.75 12.23
N LYS A 61 3.60 -9.07 12.19
CA LYS A 61 3.27 -8.03 11.20
C LYS A 61 4.30 -6.89 11.19
N ILE A 62 4.96 -6.61 12.32
CA ILE A 62 5.98 -5.56 12.40
C ILE A 62 7.11 -5.75 11.36
N PHE A 63 7.46 -6.99 11.04
CA PHE A 63 8.51 -7.28 10.07
C PHE A 63 8.03 -7.05 8.64
N THR A 64 6.79 -7.42 8.32
CA THR A 64 6.21 -7.12 7.01
C THR A 64 6.03 -5.62 6.84
N ASP A 65 5.59 -4.91 7.89
CA ASP A 65 5.42 -3.45 7.86
C ASP A 65 6.75 -2.72 7.69
N HIS A 66 7.80 -3.21 8.37
CA HIS A 66 9.15 -2.68 8.19
C HIS A 66 9.62 -2.80 6.74
N TRP A 67 9.53 -3.98 6.13
CA TRP A 67 10.01 -4.17 4.76
C TRP A 67 9.13 -3.49 3.71
N THR A 68 7.82 -3.38 3.95
CA THR A 68 6.94 -2.54 3.14
C THR A 68 7.38 -1.07 3.20
N GLY A 69 7.62 -0.55 4.40
CA GLY A 69 8.11 0.83 4.57
C GLY A 69 9.45 1.09 3.87
N VAL A 70 10.39 0.14 3.95
CA VAL A 70 11.67 0.21 3.22
C VAL A 70 11.44 0.21 1.70
N ALA A 71 10.56 -0.65 1.19
CA ALA A 71 10.23 -0.69 -0.24
C ALA A 71 9.62 0.63 -0.72
N ASP A 72 8.67 1.18 0.04
CA ASP A 72 8.00 2.44 -0.28
C ASP A 72 8.98 3.61 -0.31
N LYS A 73 9.98 3.64 0.59
CA LYS A 73 11.04 4.66 0.57
C LYS A 73 11.91 4.58 -0.68
N TYR A 74 12.29 3.37 -1.10
CA TYR A 74 12.98 3.19 -2.37
C TYR A 74 12.11 3.56 -3.59
N HIS A 75 10.78 3.39 -3.51
CA HIS A 75 9.87 3.85 -4.57
C HIS A 75 9.77 5.36 -4.63
N GLU A 76 9.64 6.02 -3.49
CA GLU A 76 9.60 7.48 -3.37
C GLU A 76 10.89 8.11 -3.91
N GLU A 77 12.04 7.52 -3.58
CA GLU A 77 13.33 7.93 -4.12
C GLU A 77 13.40 7.71 -5.64
N LEU A 78 13.04 6.51 -6.13
CA LEU A 78 13.03 6.21 -7.57
C LEU A 78 12.10 7.14 -8.36
N GLU A 79 10.94 7.46 -7.81
CA GLU A 79 9.96 8.37 -8.38
C GLU A 79 10.55 9.78 -8.51
N THR A 80 11.26 10.25 -7.48
CA THR A 80 11.95 11.57 -7.49
C THR A 80 13.09 11.63 -8.52
N LEU A 81 13.84 10.55 -8.72
CA LEU A 81 14.96 10.51 -9.67
C LEU A 81 14.50 10.31 -11.13
N SER A 82 13.54 9.41 -11.35
CA SER A 82 13.22 8.90 -12.69
C SER A 82 11.81 9.23 -13.20
N LEU A 83 10.95 9.82 -12.37
CA LEU A 83 9.52 10.00 -12.64
C LEU A 83 8.80 8.68 -12.92
N THR A 84 9.37 7.56 -12.48
CA THR A 84 8.72 6.24 -12.56
C THR A 84 8.40 5.74 -11.17
N ARG A 85 7.18 5.26 -10.99
CA ARG A 85 6.74 4.63 -9.75
C ARG A 85 6.46 3.15 -10.00
N ARG A 86 6.94 2.30 -9.09
CA ARG A 86 6.59 0.87 -9.05
C ARG A 86 5.28 0.69 -8.28
N THR A 87 4.52 -0.36 -8.56
CA THR A 87 3.36 -0.68 -7.71
C THR A 87 3.82 -0.95 -6.28
N THR A 88 3.15 -0.32 -5.32
CA THR A 88 3.36 -0.57 -3.89
C THR A 88 2.70 -1.88 -3.46
N TYR A 89 3.10 -2.37 -2.29
CA TYR A 89 2.47 -3.47 -1.58
C TYR A 89 1.12 -3.02 -1.02
N LEU A 90 0.07 -3.82 -1.23
CA LEU A 90 -1.22 -3.61 -0.57
C LEU A 90 -1.46 -4.71 0.46
N ASP A 91 -1.87 -4.33 1.67
CA ASP A 91 -2.28 -5.28 2.71
C ASP A 91 -3.40 -6.23 2.23
N SER A 92 -4.25 -5.79 1.30
CA SER A 92 -5.27 -6.64 0.67
C SER A 92 -4.69 -7.78 -0.17
N ASP A 93 -3.46 -7.64 -0.65
CA ASP A 93 -2.77 -8.66 -1.44
C ASP A 93 -2.23 -9.79 -0.54
N LEU A 94 -2.21 -9.60 0.78
CA LEU A 94 -1.79 -10.59 1.77
C LEU A 94 -2.73 -11.81 1.75
N GLU A 95 -4.05 -11.58 1.67
CA GLU A 95 -5.07 -12.63 1.54
C GLU A 95 -5.03 -13.33 0.17
N LEU A 96 -4.69 -12.59 -0.89
CA LEU A 96 -4.50 -13.15 -2.23
C LEU A 96 -3.22 -14.01 -2.29
N GLY A 97 -2.17 -13.57 -1.61
CA GLY A 97 -0.90 -14.25 -1.49
C GLY A 97 -1.07 -15.57 -0.76
N GLY A 98 -1.89 -15.64 0.29
CA GLY A 98 -2.15 -16.87 1.04
C GLY A 98 -2.95 -17.97 0.31
N LYS A 99 -3.35 -17.81 -0.95
CA LYS A 99 -4.20 -18.81 -1.63
C LYS A 99 -3.38 -20.01 -2.11
N SER A 100 -3.81 -21.23 -1.75
CA SER A 100 -3.21 -22.46 -2.29
C SER A 100 -3.33 -22.54 -3.82
N LEU A 101 -2.25 -22.88 -4.53
CA LEU A 101 -2.35 -23.29 -5.93
C LEU A 101 -3.05 -24.68 -6.03
N PRO A 102 -4.06 -24.85 -6.90
CA PRO A 102 -4.58 -26.18 -7.23
C PRO A 102 -3.46 -27.06 -7.86
N PRO A 103 -3.40 -28.40 -7.61
CA PRO A 103 -4.45 -29.28 -7.10
C PRO A 103 -4.00 -30.05 -5.85
N HIS A 104 -3.98 -29.43 -4.68
CA HIS A 104 -3.83 -30.20 -3.43
C HIS A 104 -5.19 -30.72 -2.96
N TYR A 105 -5.60 -31.83 -3.56
CA TYR A 105 -6.74 -32.65 -3.13
C TYR A 105 -6.42 -33.30 -1.78
N THR A 106 -6.74 -32.63 -0.67
CA THR A 106 -7.27 -33.36 0.49
C THR A 106 -8.51 -32.64 1.02
N PRO A 107 -9.55 -33.38 1.47
CA PRO A 107 -10.73 -32.77 2.09
C PRO A 107 -10.46 -32.04 3.41
N THR A 108 -9.22 -32.01 3.89
CA THR A 108 -8.90 -31.69 5.28
C THR A 108 -7.86 -30.60 5.50
N HIS A 109 -7.35 -29.87 4.50
CA HIS A 109 -6.80 -28.49 4.62
C HIS A 109 -6.00 -28.15 3.34
N PRO A 110 -6.33 -27.08 2.59
CA PRO A 110 -5.41 -26.56 1.59
C PRO A 110 -4.24 -25.86 2.32
N GLU A 111 -3.01 -26.32 2.10
CA GLU A 111 -1.82 -25.58 2.51
C GLU A 111 -1.85 -24.21 1.83
N LEU A 112 -1.84 -23.13 2.62
CA LEU A 112 -1.79 -21.76 2.11
C LEU A 112 -0.39 -21.51 1.53
N VAL A 113 -0.18 -21.89 0.27
CA VAL A 113 1.08 -21.62 -0.43
C VAL A 113 1.10 -20.16 -0.88
N PRO A 114 2.15 -19.37 -0.58
CA PRO A 114 2.23 -17.98 -0.98
C PRO A 114 2.35 -17.88 -2.50
N ILE A 115 1.36 -17.29 -3.17
CA ILE A 115 1.46 -16.98 -4.60
C ILE A 115 2.29 -15.70 -4.76
N VAL A 116 3.22 -15.70 -5.72
CA VAL A 116 3.90 -14.47 -6.14
C VAL A 116 2.90 -13.60 -6.92
N ILE A 117 2.53 -12.47 -6.34
CA ILE A 117 1.69 -11.46 -7.00
C ILE A 117 2.61 -10.36 -7.55
N PRO A 118 2.43 -9.88 -8.79
CA PRO A 118 3.27 -8.84 -9.38
C PRO A 118 3.38 -7.56 -8.54
N SER A 119 2.34 -7.17 -7.78
CA SER A 119 2.44 -6.02 -6.87
C SER A 119 3.52 -6.22 -5.78
N LEU A 120 3.78 -7.47 -5.37
CA LEU A 120 4.80 -7.83 -4.37
C LEU A 120 6.25 -7.73 -4.87
N ASN A 121 6.44 -7.57 -6.19
CA ASN A 121 7.76 -7.35 -6.79
C ASN A 121 7.86 -6.02 -7.54
N GLY A 122 6.92 -5.10 -7.28
CA GLY A 122 6.96 -3.74 -7.84
C GLY A 122 6.48 -3.60 -9.26
N LEU A 123 5.69 -4.55 -9.77
CA LEU A 123 5.18 -4.54 -11.13
C LEU A 123 3.64 -4.39 -11.17
N PRO A 124 3.11 -3.60 -12.14
CA PRO A 124 3.81 -2.85 -13.20
C PRO A 124 4.46 -1.52 -12.76
N THR A 125 5.28 -0.94 -13.63
CA THR A 125 5.74 0.45 -13.49
C THR A 125 4.77 1.41 -14.17
N ALA A 126 4.54 2.57 -13.54
CA ALA A 126 3.72 3.65 -14.09
C ALA A 126 4.51 4.96 -14.11
N PRO A 127 4.27 5.85 -15.10
CA PRO A 127 4.76 7.22 -15.03
C PRO A 127 4.13 7.93 -13.83
N SER A 128 4.95 8.73 -13.14
CA SER A 128 4.56 9.53 -11.99
C SER A 128 3.85 10.83 -12.40
N SER A 129 3.06 11.39 -11.47
CA SER A 129 2.49 12.73 -11.57
C SER A 129 3.41 13.84 -11.06
N VAL A 130 4.64 13.51 -10.61
CA VAL A 130 5.62 14.51 -10.17
C VAL A 130 6.00 15.42 -11.34
N PRO A 131 5.96 16.76 -11.17
CA PRO A 131 5.98 17.70 -12.29
C PRO A 131 7.28 17.67 -13.10
N GLU A 132 8.45 17.53 -12.49
CA GLU A 132 9.76 17.50 -13.19
C GLU A 132 10.85 16.78 -12.36
N ASN A 133 11.86 16.21 -13.02
CA ASN A 133 13.09 15.68 -12.39
C ASN A 133 14.29 16.64 -12.59
N GLU A 134 15.51 16.19 -12.29
CA GLU A 134 16.74 17.02 -12.40
C GLU A 134 17.07 17.49 -13.84
N SER A 135 16.65 16.74 -14.86
CA SER A 135 17.20 16.86 -16.21
C SER A 135 16.83 18.18 -16.90
N PRO A 136 15.56 18.65 -16.88
CA PRO A 136 15.21 19.97 -17.40
C PRO A 136 15.99 21.10 -16.73
N LYS A 137 16.19 21.03 -15.41
CA LYS A 137 16.92 22.04 -14.62
C LYS A 137 18.40 22.11 -15.02
N LEU A 138 19.06 20.96 -15.15
CA LEU A 138 20.46 20.88 -15.59
C LEU A 138 20.65 21.36 -17.04
N ASN A 139 19.71 21.01 -17.94
CA ASN A 139 19.76 21.48 -19.32
C ASN A 139 19.63 23.00 -19.41
N ARG A 140 18.70 23.59 -18.64
CA ARG A 140 18.51 25.05 -18.57
C ARG A 140 19.75 25.74 -18.01
N LEU A 141 20.30 25.26 -16.90
CA LEU A 141 21.55 25.77 -16.33
C LEU A 141 22.69 25.73 -17.36
N ASN A 142 22.85 24.60 -18.05
CA ASN A 142 23.91 24.43 -19.06
C ASN A 142 23.74 25.41 -20.23
N GLU A 143 22.52 25.65 -20.68
CA GLU A 143 22.23 26.63 -21.73
C GLU A 143 22.55 28.06 -21.29
N ILE A 144 22.14 28.45 -20.09
CA ILE A 144 22.38 29.79 -19.52
C ILE A 144 23.89 30.03 -19.36
N VAL A 145 24.62 29.09 -18.75
CA VAL A 145 26.07 29.20 -18.53
C VAL A 145 26.83 29.23 -19.85
N ASN A 146 26.50 28.34 -20.79
CA ASN A 146 27.17 28.33 -22.11
C ASN A 146 26.92 29.63 -22.87
N THR A 147 25.71 30.17 -22.80
CA THR A 147 25.38 31.47 -23.41
C THR A 147 26.14 32.60 -22.74
N TYR A 148 26.28 32.58 -21.41
CA TYR A 148 27.02 33.61 -20.68
C TYR A 148 28.51 33.61 -21.03
N ILE A 149 29.12 32.43 -21.17
CA ILE A 149 30.54 32.27 -21.46
C ILE A 149 30.84 32.50 -22.95
N ASN A 150 30.11 31.82 -23.84
CA ASN A 150 30.43 31.73 -25.26
C ASN A 150 29.57 32.65 -26.14
N GLY A 151 28.55 33.30 -25.56
CA GLY A 151 27.53 34.02 -26.31
C GLY A 151 26.55 33.08 -27.01
N LYS A 152 25.57 33.66 -27.69
CA LYS A 152 24.67 32.96 -28.60
C LYS A 152 24.82 33.53 -29.99
N SER A 153 25.14 32.67 -30.95
CA SER A 153 25.18 33.06 -32.36
C SER A 153 23.77 33.31 -32.89
N GLY A 154 23.61 34.41 -33.62
CA GLY A 154 22.38 34.77 -34.30
C GLY A 154 22.58 36.06 -35.08
N SER A 155 21.53 36.55 -35.70
CA SER A 155 21.55 37.79 -36.50
C SER A 155 20.18 38.48 -36.59
N LYS A 156 19.16 37.89 -35.96
CA LYS A 156 17.79 38.41 -35.95
C LYS A 156 17.67 39.37 -34.78
N ASP A 157 17.14 40.55 -35.08
CA ASP A 157 16.92 41.65 -34.17
C ASP A 157 15.63 42.36 -34.61
N ASP A 158 14.73 42.63 -33.67
CA ASP A 158 13.44 43.27 -33.94
C ASP A 158 12.96 44.00 -32.68
N GLU A 159 11.86 44.74 -32.80
CA GLU A 159 11.20 45.39 -31.67
C GLU A 159 9.76 44.91 -31.51
N LEU A 160 9.27 44.87 -30.27
CA LEU A 160 7.85 44.60 -30.00
C LEU A 160 6.98 45.80 -30.39
N THR A 161 5.87 45.56 -31.08
CA THR A 161 4.87 46.59 -31.37
C THR A 161 3.76 46.69 -30.33
N GLY A 162 3.73 45.75 -29.38
CA GLY A 162 2.73 45.69 -28.30
C GLY A 162 3.30 45.23 -26.97
N THR A 163 2.43 45.08 -25.97
CA THR A 163 2.80 44.51 -24.68
C THR A 163 2.82 42.99 -24.78
N TRP A 164 3.93 42.38 -24.35
CA TRP A 164 4.05 40.95 -24.18
C TRP A 164 3.94 40.54 -22.71
N THR A 165 3.18 39.47 -22.47
CA THR A 165 3.13 38.71 -21.22
C THR A 165 3.29 37.23 -21.55
N ASP A 166 3.78 36.43 -20.61
CA ASP A 166 4.14 35.04 -20.86
C ASP A 166 3.01 34.21 -21.52
N GLY A 167 3.38 33.47 -22.55
CA GLY A 167 2.48 32.65 -23.36
C GLY A 167 1.50 33.42 -24.26
N GLN A 168 1.57 34.76 -24.34
CA GLN A 168 0.74 35.54 -25.26
C GLN A 168 1.46 35.83 -26.59
N PRO A 169 0.73 35.84 -27.72
CA PRO A 169 1.27 36.33 -28.99
C PRO A 169 1.62 37.81 -28.89
N VAL A 170 2.74 38.18 -29.51
CA VAL A 170 3.13 39.58 -29.71
C VAL A 170 3.57 39.81 -31.14
N SER A 171 3.24 40.98 -31.68
CA SER A 171 3.67 41.40 -33.01
C SER A 171 5.05 42.07 -32.97
N THR A 172 5.85 41.89 -34.02
CA THR A 172 7.17 42.53 -34.17
C THR A 172 7.16 43.61 -35.27
N GLN A 173 8.05 44.59 -35.17
CA GLN A 173 8.00 45.81 -35.97
C GLN A 173 8.47 45.62 -37.41
N SER A 174 9.55 44.88 -37.62
CA SER A 174 10.20 44.73 -38.92
C SER A 174 9.82 43.44 -39.66
N GLY A 175 9.00 42.59 -39.04
CA GLY A 175 8.60 41.30 -39.63
C GLY A 175 9.74 40.30 -39.67
N THR A 176 10.69 40.39 -38.74
CA THR A 176 11.81 39.44 -38.67
C THR A 176 11.28 38.03 -38.37
N ASN A 177 11.51 37.11 -39.30
CA ASN A 177 11.02 35.73 -39.20
C ASN A 177 11.82 34.90 -38.20
N PHE A 178 11.49 35.02 -36.91
CA PHE A 178 11.90 34.02 -35.90
C PHE A 178 11.28 32.66 -36.22
N SER A 179 11.98 31.58 -35.92
CA SER A 179 11.54 30.22 -36.21
C SER A 179 11.03 29.54 -34.93
N ASN A 180 10.08 28.60 -35.07
CA ASN A 180 9.63 27.81 -33.92
C ASN A 180 10.82 27.03 -33.30
N GLY A 181 10.90 27.01 -31.98
CA GLY A 181 12.01 26.47 -31.19
C GLY A 181 13.21 27.40 -31.01
N GLU A 182 13.23 28.56 -31.67
CA GLU A 182 14.33 29.52 -31.58
C GLU A 182 14.35 30.23 -30.22
N ILE A 183 15.54 30.38 -29.65
CA ILE A 183 15.72 31.05 -28.37
C ILE A 183 16.05 32.51 -28.60
N VAL A 184 15.34 33.36 -27.88
CA VAL A 184 15.36 34.81 -28.00
C VAL A 184 15.60 35.46 -26.65
N PHE A 185 16.25 36.61 -26.68
CA PHE A 185 16.41 37.51 -25.55
C PHE A 185 15.49 38.71 -25.77
N MET A 186 14.67 39.02 -24.77
CA MET A 186 13.85 40.22 -24.77
C MET A 186 14.45 41.23 -23.79
N ILE A 187 14.67 42.46 -24.24
CA ILE A 187 15.46 43.47 -23.53
C ILE A 187 14.72 44.80 -23.55
N GLN A 188 14.49 45.37 -22.36
CA GLN A 188 13.92 46.70 -22.18
C GLN A 188 14.53 47.37 -20.94
N GLY A 189 15.57 48.18 -21.16
CA GLY A 189 16.35 48.77 -20.06
C GLY A 189 17.03 47.69 -19.22
N SER A 190 16.73 47.64 -17.92
CA SER A 190 17.21 46.59 -17.00
C SER A 190 16.37 45.31 -17.04
N ASN A 191 15.22 45.31 -17.73
CA ASN A 191 14.41 44.11 -17.86
C ASN A 191 14.97 43.26 -19.00
N VAL A 192 15.43 42.07 -18.64
CA VAL A 192 15.95 41.07 -19.57
C VAL A 192 15.31 39.73 -19.22
N MET A 193 14.94 38.97 -20.26
CA MET A 193 14.55 37.57 -20.15
C MET A 193 15.09 36.75 -21.32
N MET A 194 15.11 35.42 -21.14
CA MET A 194 15.33 34.45 -22.19
C MET A 194 14.03 33.65 -22.39
N GLY A 195 13.62 33.50 -23.65
CA GLY A 195 12.41 32.78 -24.03
C GLY A 195 12.64 31.89 -25.24
N GLN A 196 11.70 30.99 -25.48
CA GLN A 196 11.64 30.17 -26.68
C GLN A 196 10.42 30.57 -27.52
N VAL A 197 10.63 30.77 -28.81
CA VAL A 197 9.53 30.97 -29.77
C VAL A 197 8.80 29.64 -29.92
N THR A 198 7.53 29.59 -29.52
CA THR A 198 6.67 28.39 -29.54
C THR A 198 5.67 28.39 -30.68
N GLY A 199 5.55 29.52 -31.39
CA GLY A 199 4.71 29.63 -32.56
C GLY A 199 5.00 30.91 -33.33
N THR A 200 4.76 30.85 -34.63
CA THR A 200 4.84 32.00 -35.52
C THR A 200 3.50 32.12 -36.22
N GLY A 201 3.05 33.35 -36.40
CA GLY A 201 1.82 33.69 -37.06
C GLY A 201 1.99 35.00 -37.81
N GLY A 202 0.94 35.40 -38.48
CA GLY A 202 0.86 36.76 -38.99
C GLY A 202 -0.58 37.11 -39.32
N SER A 203 -0.83 38.41 -39.37
CA SER A 203 -2.11 38.97 -39.69
C SER A 203 -1.94 40.07 -40.72
N CYS A 204 -2.84 40.10 -41.70
CA CYS A 204 -2.90 41.20 -42.64
C CYS A 204 -3.74 42.35 -42.07
N THR A 205 -3.18 43.55 -42.00
CA THR A 205 -3.88 44.78 -41.61
C THR A 205 -4.04 45.72 -42.82
N GLY A 206 -5.10 46.53 -42.85
CA GLY A 206 -5.29 47.55 -43.91
C GLY A 206 -5.94 47.08 -45.22
N GLU A 207 -6.32 45.81 -45.36
CA GLU A 207 -7.10 45.36 -46.53
C GLU A 207 -8.55 45.86 -46.48
N THR A 208 -9.09 46.22 -47.64
CA THR A 208 -10.53 46.47 -47.81
C THR A 208 -11.08 45.61 -48.96
N PRO A 209 -11.93 44.60 -48.69
CA PRO A 209 -12.45 44.16 -47.39
C PRO A 209 -11.44 43.30 -46.60
N PRO A 210 -11.53 43.27 -45.26
CA PRO A 210 -10.66 42.43 -44.43
C PRO A 210 -10.99 40.95 -44.66
N ASN A 211 -10.07 40.21 -45.25
CA ASN A 211 -10.15 38.75 -45.35
C ASN A 211 -9.34 38.14 -44.20
N SER A 212 -9.93 37.19 -43.46
CA SER A 212 -9.20 36.36 -42.51
C SER A 212 -8.61 35.14 -43.24
N GLY A 213 -7.35 34.78 -42.94
CA GLY A 213 -6.67 33.62 -43.54
C GLY A 213 -5.90 33.90 -44.83
N VAL A 214 -5.57 35.16 -45.08
CA VAL A 214 -4.77 35.60 -46.23
C VAL A 214 -3.29 35.33 -45.93
N ASP A 215 -2.53 34.80 -46.88
CA ASP A 215 -1.08 34.66 -46.74
C ASP A 215 -0.35 36.01 -46.97
N GLU A 216 0.92 36.08 -46.56
CA GLU A 216 1.74 37.30 -46.67
C GLU A 216 1.75 37.89 -48.09
N ALA A 217 1.85 37.01 -49.10
CA ALA A 217 1.90 37.39 -50.51
C ALA A 217 0.58 38.01 -50.99
N THR A 218 -0.55 37.45 -50.57
CA THR A 218 -1.87 37.98 -50.92
C THR A 218 -2.17 39.27 -50.16
N CYS A 219 -1.70 39.38 -48.91
CA CYS A 219 -1.80 40.58 -48.08
C CYS A 219 -1.16 41.80 -48.74
N THR A 220 0.10 41.64 -49.18
CA THR A 220 0.84 42.72 -49.86
C THR A 220 0.23 43.06 -51.22
N THR A 221 -0.29 42.08 -51.96
CA THR A 221 -0.91 42.30 -53.29
C THR A 221 -2.19 43.13 -53.20
N ASN A 222 -2.94 43.02 -52.09
CA ASN A 222 -4.16 43.79 -51.85
C ASN A 222 -3.92 45.16 -51.21
N GLY A 223 -2.66 45.59 -51.07
CA GLY A 223 -2.31 46.85 -50.42
C GLY A 223 -2.43 46.84 -48.89
N GLY A 224 -2.55 45.66 -48.28
CA GLY A 224 -2.44 45.48 -46.84
C GLY A 224 -0.98 45.40 -46.37
N THR A 225 -0.79 45.55 -45.07
CA THR A 225 0.50 45.37 -44.38
C THR A 225 0.47 44.05 -43.63
N TRP A 226 1.46 43.19 -43.85
CA TRP A 226 1.61 41.96 -43.10
C TRP A 226 2.31 42.24 -41.77
N GLU A 227 1.65 41.91 -40.65
CA GLU A 227 2.24 41.97 -39.32
C GLU A 227 2.61 40.56 -38.88
N THR A 228 3.90 40.34 -38.61
CA THR A 228 4.38 39.05 -38.08
C THR A 228 4.12 39.01 -36.59
N SER A 229 3.53 37.92 -36.11
CA SER A 229 3.33 37.65 -34.70
C SER A 229 4.09 36.41 -34.28
N ILE A 230 4.60 36.43 -33.05
CA ILE A 230 5.33 35.33 -32.45
C ILE A 230 4.74 35.03 -31.08
N ASN A 231 4.63 33.74 -30.76
CA ASN A 231 4.37 33.26 -29.42
C ASN A 231 5.70 32.94 -28.77
N ILE A 232 5.93 33.48 -27.58
CA ILE A 232 7.12 33.23 -26.80
C ILE A 232 6.69 32.65 -25.47
N THR A 233 7.35 31.58 -25.04
CA THR A 233 7.25 31.03 -23.69
C THR A 233 8.54 31.35 -22.95
N ALA A 234 8.43 31.92 -21.76
CA ALA A 234 9.58 32.22 -20.94
C ALA A 234 10.33 30.93 -20.55
N LEU A 235 11.65 30.93 -20.75
CA LEU A 235 12.55 29.89 -20.23
C LEU A 235 13.12 30.28 -18.86
N THR A 236 13.07 31.57 -18.54
CA THR A 236 13.55 32.18 -17.30
C THR A 236 12.41 32.88 -16.58
N THR A 237 12.68 33.54 -15.45
CA THR A 237 11.66 34.30 -14.71
C THR A 237 10.92 35.27 -15.64
N PRO A 238 9.60 35.10 -15.85
CA PRO A 238 8.86 35.90 -16.82
C PRO A 238 8.77 37.36 -16.35
N LYS A 239 9.00 38.29 -17.28
CA LYS A 239 8.86 39.75 -17.08
C LYS A 239 7.84 40.30 -18.06
N THR A 240 7.28 41.47 -17.79
CA THR A 240 6.41 42.15 -18.76
C THR A 240 7.24 43.08 -19.63
N PHE A 241 7.04 42.99 -20.95
CA PHE A 241 7.72 43.84 -21.93
C PHE A 241 6.68 44.67 -22.66
N THR A 242 6.90 45.97 -22.80
CA THR A 242 6.01 46.85 -23.55
C THR A 242 6.56 47.12 -24.96
N SER A 243 5.79 47.85 -25.78
CA SER A 243 6.24 48.24 -27.12
C SER A 243 7.59 48.97 -27.08
N GLY A 244 8.46 48.66 -28.05
CA GLY A 244 9.83 49.14 -28.14
C GLY A 244 10.84 48.31 -27.35
N ALA A 245 10.42 47.19 -26.75
CA ALA A 245 11.36 46.19 -26.24
C ALA A 245 12.08 45.50 -27.41
N GLU A 246 13.39 45.37 -27.30
CA GLU A 246 14.24 44.66 -28.26
C GLU A 246 14.03 43.16 -28.10
N ILE A 247 13.92 42.44 -29.22
CA ILE A 247 13.90 40.99 -29.27
C ILE A 247 14.97 40.50 -30.25
N ARG A 248 15.88 39.66 -29.77
CA ARG A 248 16.98 39.15 -30.58
C ARG A 248 17.30 37.70 -30.33
N ASN A 249 17.81 37.00 -31.34
CA ASN A 249 18.22 35.59 -31.22
C ASN A 249 19.72 35.41 -30.92
N TYR A 250 20.41 36.49 -30.55
CA TYR A 250 21.85 36.50 -30.30
C TYR A 250 22.19 37.18 -28.97
N SER A 251 23.34 36.81 -28.42
CA SER A 251 23.89 37.40 -27.20
C SER A 251 25.41 37.47 -27.31
N PRO A 252 26.06 38.57 -26.92
CA PRO A 252 27.51 38.63 -26.88
C PRO A 252 28.07 37.62 -25.87
N ALA A 253 29.29 37.14 -26.13
CA ALA A 253 30.09 36.45 -25.14
C ALA A 253 30.64 37.45 -24.13
N PHE A 254 30.63 37.10 -22.85
CA PHE A 254 31.26 37.90 -21.81
C PHE A 254 32.66 37.36 -21.53
N SER A 255 33.70 38.17 -21.73
CA SER A 255 35.06 37.73 -21.43
C SER A 255 35.25 37.45 -19.94
N ASN A 256 36.23 36.62 -19.60
CA ASN A 256 36.54 36.29 -18.21
C ASN A 256 36.72 37.54 -17.31
N ALA A 257 37.42 38.55 -17.83
CA ALA A 257 37.62 39.84 -17.15
C ALA A 257 36.32 40.65 -16.95
N LYS A 258 35.34 40.56 -17.86
CA LYS A 258 34.02 41.21 -17.68
C LYS A 258 33.21 40.48 -16.60
N ARG A 259 33.17 39.15 -16.63
CA ARG A 259 32.45 38.34 -15.63
C ARG A 259 33.02 38.54 -14.21
N GLY A 260 34.35 38.64 -14.08
CA GLY A 260 35.05 39.00 -12.84
C GLY A 260 35.05 40.50 -12.47
N ARG A 261 34.28 41.35 -13.18
CA ARG A 261 34.16 42.81 -12.96
C ARG A 261 35.49 43.58 -13.01
N GLN A 262 36.50 43.04 -13.68
CA GLN A 262 37.80 43.69 -13.88
C GLN A 262 37.76 44.71 -15.03
N THR A 263 36.87 44.48 -15.99
CA THR A 263 36.61 45.39 -17.11
C THR A 263 35.16 45.85 -17.03
N PRO A 264 34.88 47.16 -17.19
CA PRO A 264 33.50 47.66 -17.19
C PRO A 264 32.72 47.09 -18.37
N PHE A 265 31.42 46.90 -18.16
CA PHE A 265 30.47 46.62 -19.23
C PHE A 265 30.22 47.87 -20.07
N VAL A 266 29.88 47.68 -21.34
CA VAL A 266 29.47 48.76 -22.23
C VAL A 266 28.02 48.57 -22.68
N ASN A 267 27.28 49.66 -22.86
CA ASN A 267 25.89 49.62 -23.33
C ASN A 267 25.01 48.71 -22.43
N ASN A 268 24.10 47.94 -23.03
CA ASN A 268 23.18 47.03 -22.34
C ASN A 268 23.85 45.71 -21.87
N GLU A 269 25.17 45.57 -22.01
CA GLU A 269 25.88 44.36 -21.57
C GLU A 269 25.75 44.11 -20.06
N GLN A 270 25.69 45.16 -19.25
CA GLN A 270 25.57 45.01 -17.79
C GLN A 270 24.24 44.36 -17.40
N ALA A 271 23.12 44.86 -17.93
CA ALA A 271 21.80 44.31 -17.65
C ALA A 271 21.70 42.84 -18.10
N LEU A 272 22.30 42.51 -19.25
CA LEU A 272 22.34 41.14 -19.76
C LEU A 272 23.22 40.22 -18.91
N ALA A 273 24.38 40.71 -18.45
CA ALA A 273 25.25 39.96 -17.54
C ALA A 273 24.58 39.72 -16.18
N GLU A 274 23.98 40.75 -15.58
CA GLU A 274 23.26 40.65 -14.31
C GLU A 274 22.08 39.68 -14.41
N PHE A 275 21.38 39.67 -15.56
CA PHE A 275 20.36 38.67 -15.85
C PHE A 275 20.90 37.23 -15.88
N PHE A 276 22.00 36.98 -16.61
CA PHE A 276 22.60 35.64 -16.63
C PHE A 276 23.04 35.22 -15.22
N GLU A 277 23.61 36.12 -14.45
CA GLU A 277 24.05 35.85 -13.08
C GLU A 277 22.88 35.56 -12.13
N GLU A 278 21.79 36.33 -12.22
CA GLU A 278 20.55 36.09 -11.48
C GLU A 278 20.00 34.69 -11.80
N GLU A 279 19.86 34.36 -13.08
CA GLU A 279 19.32 33.09 -13.53
C GLU A 279 20.25 31.90 -13.23
N ILE A 280 21.59 32.08 -13.29
CA ILE A 280 22.55 31.08 -12.85
C ILE A 280 22.35 30.76 -11.36
N ASN A 281 22.25 31.78 -10.49
CA ASN A 281 22.02 31.55 -9.07
C ASN A 281 20.68 30.85 -8.81
N LEU A 282 19.62 31.28 -9.48
CA LEU A 282 18.29 30.68 -9.33
C LEU A 282 18.29 29.20 -9.75
N ASN A 283 18.87 28.87 -10.91
CA ASN A 283 18.92 27.49 -11.39
C ASN A 283 19.81 26.60 -10.51
N PHE A 284 20.95 27.10 -10.01
CA PHE A 284 21.74 26.34 -9.05
C PHE A 284 20.97 26.08 -7.74
N GLN A 285 20.24 27.08 -7.24
CA GLN A 285 19.41 26.92 -6.05
C GLN A 285 18.29 25.89 -6.26
N GLU A 286 17.59 25.91 -7.40
CA GLU A 286 16.57 24.91 -7.74
C GLU A 286 17.13 23.47 -7.78
N ILE A 287 18.38 23.29 -8.21
CA ILE A 287 19.05 21.99 -8.19
C ILE A 287 19.47 21.61 -6.76
N VAL A 288 19.92 22.57 -5.94
CA VAL A 288 20.20 22.32 -4.52
C VAL A 288 18.95 21.93 -3.76
N ASP A 289 17.82 22.60 -3.99
CA ASP A 289 16.53 22.27 -3.38
C ASP A 289 16.08 20.87 -3.79
N TYR A 290 16.31 20.51 -5.07
CA TYR A 290 16.10 19.14 -5.54
C TYR A 290 17.01 18.13 -4.81
N ILE A 291 18.31 18.40 -4.70
CA ILE A 291 19.25 17.54 -3.97
C ILE A 291 18.81 17.38 -2.51
N GLN A 292 18.37 18.45 -1.86
CA GLN A 292 17.89 18.41 -0.48
C GLN A 292 16.64 17.52 -0.34
N SER A 293 15.69 17.61 -1.28
CA SER A 293 14.51 16.74 -1.28
C SER A 293 14.89 15.26 -1.36
N VAL A 294 15.92 14.92 -2.15
CA VAL A 294 16.45 13.56 -2.26
C VAL A 294 17.13 13.14 -0.95
N ILE A 295 17.95 14.02 -0.35
CA ILE A 295 18.59 13.78 0.96
C ILE A 295 17.55 13.49 2.05
N ASP A 296 16.44 14.23 2.09
CA ASP A 296 15.40 14.06 3.10
C ASP A 296 14.72 12.68 2.98
N ILE A 297 14.45 12.22 1.74
CA ILE A 297 13.91 10.89 1.46
C ILE A 297 14.90 9.79 1.90
N LEU A 298 16.17 9.91 1.52
CA LEU A 298 17.22 8.94 1.86
C LEU A 298 17.48 8.87 3.36
N SER A 299 17.48 10.01 4.06
CA SER A 299 17.74 10.07 5.50
C SER A 299 16.60 9.44 6.31
N ALA A 300 15.39 9.41 5.75
CA ALA A 300 14.25 8.70 6.32
C ALA A 300 14.23 7.19 6.01
N ASN A 301 15.18 6.68 5.21
CA ASN A 301 15.26 5.26 4.86
C ASN A 301 16.02 4.48 5.94
N GLU A 302 15.28 3.74 6.78
CA GLU A 302 15.83 2.93 7.88
C GLU A 302 16.34 1.54 7.43
N ASP A 303 16.97 1.43 6.25
CA ASP A 303 17.50 0.14 5.78
C ASP A 303 18.60 -0.37 6.73
N THR A 304 18.34 -1.52 7.35
CA THR A 304 19.24 -2.15 8.33
C THR A 304 20.22 -3.14 7.70
N ASN A 305 20.11 -3.42 6.40
CA ASN A 305 21.03 -4.31 5.70
C ASN A 305 22.38 -3.60 5.48
N GLY A 306 23.46 -4.16 6.05
CA GLY A 306 24.78 -3.51 6.05
C GLY A 306 25.30 -3.06 4.69
N GLY A 307 25.04 -3.83 3.61
CA GLY A 307 25.45 -3.44 2.26
C GLY A 307 24.64 -2.24 1.72
N ARG A 308 23.32 -2.34 1.81
CA ARG A 308 22.40 -1.29 1.32
C ARG A 308 22.56 0.01 2.10
N LYS A 309 22.78 -0.09 3.41
CA LYS A 309 23.09 1.05 4.28
C LYS A 309 24.37 1.78 3.84
N THR A 310 25.43 1.03 3.49
CA THR A 310 26.68 1.62 2.98
C THR A 310 26.47 2.33 1.64
N ASP A 311 25.70 1.73 0.73
CA ASP A 311 25.38 2.35 -0.55
C ASP A 311 24.54 3.63 -0.38
N ASN A 312 23.54 3.62 0.53
CA ASN A 312 22.75 4.80 0.88
C ASN A 312 23.62 5.92 1.44
N GLN A 313 24.54 5.59 2.37
CA GLN A 313 25.47 6.56 2.93
C GLN A 313 26.40 7.15 1.86
N THR A 314 26.91 6.31 0.95
CA THR A 314 27.82 6.76 -0.12
C THR A 314 27.13 7.76 -1.05
N TYR A 315 25.87 7.53 -1.39
CA TYR A 315 25.08 8.46 -2.20
C TYR A 315 24.75 9.75 -1.42
N LEU A 316 24.37 9.63 -0.14
CA LEU A 316 24.14 10.78 0.74
C LEU A 316 25.38 11.68 0.85
N ASP A 317 26.56 11.09 1.02
CA ASP A 317 27.83 11.82 1.10
C ASP A 317 28.13 12.55 -0.23
N ALA A 318 27.86 11.90 -1.37
CA ALA A 318 28.02 12.51 -2.68
C ALA A 318 27.06 13.70 -2.91
N LEU A 319 25.81 13.61 -2.46
CA LEU A 319 24.84 14.70 -2.53
C LEU A 319 25.21 15.88 -1.60
N ASN A 320 25.63 15.59 -0.36
CA ASN A 320 26.11 16.61 0.57
C ASN A 320 27.36 17.34 0.04
N ALA A 321 28.23 16.63 -0.68
CA ALA A 321 29.37 17.25 -1.36
C ALA A 321 28.92 18.29 -2.40
N LYS A 322 27.86 18.02 -3.18
CA LYS A 322 27.30 19.00 -4.15
C LYS A 322 26.74 20.25 -3.46
N ILE A 323 26.03 20.08 -2.34
CA ILE A 323 25.54 21.22 -1.55
C ILE A 323 26.71 22.06 -1.02
N THR A 324 27.77 21.39 -0.55
CA THR A 324 28.98 22.05 -0.05
C THR A 324 29.68 22.82 -1.17
N GLU A 325 29.86 22.22 -2.34
CA GLU A 325 30.44 22.87 -3.52
C GLU A 325 29.66 24.12 -3.94
N HIS A 326 28.33 24.04 -4.00
CA HIS A 326 27.48 25.21 -4.26
C HIS A 326 27.66 26.29 -3.18
N THR A 327 27.69 25.89 -1.90
CA THR A 327 27.88 26.82 -0.78
C THR A 327 29.22 27.55 -0.90
N THR A 328 30.29 26.81 -1.19
CA THR A 328 31.63 27.38 -1.43
C THR A 328 31.60 28.37 -2.58
N TRP A 329 31.10 27.97 -3.76
CA TRP A 329 30.98 28.85 -4.92
C TRP A 329 30.13 30.09 -4.65
N SER A 330 29.01 29.93 -3.94
CA SER A 330 28.09 31.04 -3.63
C SER A 330 28.73 32.13 -2.78
N SER A 331 29.75 31.76 -2.00
CA SER A 331 30.51 32.66 -1.12
C SER A 331 31.67 33.37 -1.83
N VAL A 332 32.04 32.94 -3.04
CA VAL A 332 33.14 33.55 -3.79
C VAL A 332 32.74 34.98 -4.20
N PRO A 333 33.59 36.00 -3.96
CA PRO A 333 33.33 37.36 -4.43
C PRO A 333 33.36 37.46 -5.96
N ILE A 334 32.52 38.32 -6.53
CA ILE A 334 32.46 38.50 -7.99
C ILE A 334 33.69 39.29 -8.52
N ASN A 335 34.20 40.25 -7.74
CA ASN A 335 35.13 41.29 -8.16
C ASN A 335 36.62 40.91 -8.08
N GLN A 336 36.97 39.68 -8.46
CA GLN A 336 38.35 39.15 -8.38
C GLN A 336 38.77 38.45 -9.67
N VAL A 337 40.07 38.08 -9.77
CA VAL A 337 40.60 37.27 -10.89
C VAL A 337 39.96 35.89 -10.91
N ASP A 338 39.81 35.30 -9.74
CA ASP A 338 39.16 34.01 -9.53
C ASP A 338 37.75 34.26 -8.98
N GLY A 339 37.03 35.19 -9.63
CA GLY A 339 35.70 35.62 -9.18
C GLY A 339 34.62 34.58 -9.45
N LYS A 340 33.49 34.67 -8.74
CA LYS A 340 32.38 33.70 -8.80
C LYS A 340 31.98 33.21 -10.20
N TYR A 341 31.99 34.09 -11.20
CA TYR A 341 31.56 33.78 -12.58
C TYR A 341 32.72 33.64 -13.58
N THR A 342 33.96 33.56 -13.10
CA THR A 342 35.14 33.40 -13.96
C THR A 342 35.34 31.93 -14.35
N ASP A 343 36.29 31.69 -15.26
CA ASP A 343 36.61 30.36 -15.78
C ASP A 343 37.12 29.38 -14.69
N ASP A 344 37.59 29.91 -13.56
CA ASP A 344 38.13 29.11 -12.45
C ASP A 344 37.03 28.55 -11.54
N GLU A 345 35.86 29.20 -11.48
CA GLU A 345 34.81 28.88 -10.50
C GLU A 345 33.53 28.35 -11.18
N LEU A 346 32.99 29.07 -12.16
CA LEU A 346 31.68 28.75 -12.74
C LEU A 346 31.69 27.44 -13.57
N PRO A 347 32.66 27.21 -14.49
CA PRO A 347 32.74 25.93 -15.21
C PRO A 347 33.01 24.74 -14.29
N VAL A 348 33.75 24.93 -13.20
CA VAL A 348 34.03 23.86 -12.21
C VAL A 348 32.74 23.44 -11.52
N LEU A 349 31.96 24.40 -11.02
CA LEU A 349 30.66 24.11 -10.40
C LEU A 349 29.68 23.49 -11.42
N GLN A 350 29.59 24.06 -12.63
CA GLN A 350 28.75 23.53 -13.70
C GLN A 350 29.11 22.08 -14.02
N SER A 351 30.40 21.77 -14.22
CA SER A 351 30.87 20.41 -14.48
C SER A 351 30.53 19.48 -13.30
N SER A 352 30.61 19.98 -12.08
CA SER A 352 30.24 19.19 -10.91
C SER A 352 28.75 18.83 -10.90
N PHE A 353 27.87 19.78 -11.21
CA PHE A 353 26.42 19.58 -11.27
C PHE A 353 26.00 18.74 -12.48
N LEU A 354 26.69 18.83 -13.63
CA LEU A 354 26.47 17.91 -14.75
C LEU A 354 26.78 16.45 -14.37
N GLY A 355 27.71 16.23 -13.44
CA GLY A 355 27.99 14.92 -12.86
C GLY A 355 26.82 14.32 -12.06
N LEU A 356 25.82 15.11 -11.65
CA LEU A 356 24.62 14.64 -10.95
C LEU A 356 23.83 13.65 -11.82
N THR A 357 23.75 13.88 -13.14
CA THR A 357 23.04 12.98 -14.07
C THR A 357 23.59 11.55 -14.01
N ALA A 358 24.92 11.41 -14.02
CA ALA A 358 25.58 10.11 -13.94
C ALA A 358 25.42 9.48 -12.55
N LEU A 359 25.51 10.32 -11.49
CA LEU A 359 25.30 9.90 -10.11
C LEU A 359 23.88 9.34 -9.91
N ASN A 360 22.86 10.02 -10.43
CA ASN A 360 21.46 9.65 -10.28
C ASN A 360 21.10 8.44 -11.16
N THR A 361 21.69 8.33 -12.36
CA THR A 361 21.58 7.11 -13.20
C THR A 361 22.13 5.88 -12.49
N ASN A 362 23.30 6.00 -11.86
CA ASN A 362 23.89 4.93 -11.06
C ASN A 362 23.00 4.59 -9.86
N ARG A 363 22.46 5.62 -9.18
CA ARG A 363 21.57 5.43 -8.03
C ARG A 363 20.27 4.73 -8.41
N ILE A 364 19.64 5.11 -9.53
CA ILE A 364 18.45 4.41 -10.05
C ILE A 364 18.73 2.91 -10.21
N THR A 365 19.89 2.55 -10.78
CA THR A 365 20.30 1.15 -10.94
C THR A 365 20.53 0.45 -9.59
N GLN A 366 21.15 1.15 -8.63
CA GLN A 366 21.32 0.65 -7.27
C GLN A 366 19.98 0.40 -6.57
N ILE A 367 19.05 1.36 -6.61
CA ILE A 367 17.70 1.22 -6.03
C ILE A 367 16.99 0.02 -6.63
N GLN A 368 17.04 -0.15 -7.95
CA GLN A 368 16.42 -1.30 -8.62
C GLN A 368 17.02 -2.63 -8.14
N THR A 369 18.33 -2.68 -7.93
CA THR A 369 19.03 -3.85 -7.38
C THR A 369 18.68 -4.09 -5.90
N MET A 370 18.54 -3.02 -5.10
CA MET A 370 18.17 -3.09 -3.69
C MET A 370 16.74 -3.57 -3.49
N LEU A 371 15.81 -3.07 -4.31
CA LEU A 371 14.43 -3.56 -4.36
C LEU A 371 14.40 -5.05 -4.71
N GLY A 372 15.24 -5.47 -5.66
CA GLY A 372 15.44 -6.87 -6.03
C GLY A 372 14.21 -7.48 -6.69
N SER A 373 14.01 -8.78 -6.49
CA SER A 373 12.92 -9.52 -7.11
C SER A 373 12.51 -10.77 -6.34
N VAL A 374 11.30 -11.27 -6.63
CA VAL A 374 10.80 -12.56 -6.16
C VAL A 374 10.37 -13.36 -7.38
N THR A 375 10.87 -14.59 -7.50
CA THR A 375 10.59 -15.51 -8.61
C THR A 375 10.08 -16.84 -8.07
N ASP A 376 8.91 -17.26 -8.55
CA ASP A 376 8.37 -18.61 -8.33
C ASP A 376 8.89 -19.54 -9.43
N ASN A 377 9.65 -20.56 -9.04
CA ASN A 377 10.19 -21.56 -9.97
C ASN A 377 9.20 -22.70 -10.25
N GLY A 378 7.99 -22.64 -9.68
CA GLY A 378 6.98 -23.69 -9.75
C GLY A 378 7.18 -24.73 -8.64
N GLY A 379 6.07 -25.30 -8.15
CA GLY A 379 6.09 -26.33 -7.11
C GLY A 379 6.35 -25.82 -5.68
N GLY A 380 6.29 -24.50 -5.46
CA GLY A 380 6.52 -23.88 -4.15
C GLY A 380 7.98 -23.44 -3.90
N ASP A 381 8.88 -23.68 -4.85
CA ASP A 381 10.27 -23.23 -4.79
C ASP A 381 10.38 -21.76 -5.23
N VAL A 382 10.48 -20.85 -4.26
CA VAL A 382 10.65 -19.42 -4.51
C VAL A 382 12.06 -18.97 -4.19
N SER A 383 12.64 -18.19 -5.10
CA SER A 383 13.97 -17.58 -4.98
C SER A 383 13.91 -16.09 -5.25
N GLY A 384 14.89 -15.34 -4.75
CA GLY A 384 14.95 -13.90 -4.97
C GLY A 384 16.06 -13.23 -4.20
N ASP A 385 16.06 -11.91 -4.27
CA ASP A 385 16.97 -11.02 -3.58
C ASP A 385 16.29 -9.66 -3.28
N GLY A 386 17.00 -8.83 -2.51
CA GLY A 386 16.55 -7.47 -2.19
C GLY A 386 15.36 -7.41 -1.23
N VAL A 387 14.80 -6.20 -1.12
CA VAL A 387 13.71 -5.86 -0.21
C VAL A 387 12.45 -6.69 -0.49
N TYR A 388 12.12 -6.92 -1.76
CA TYR A 388 10.93 -7.71 -2.09
C TYR A 388 11.05 -9.16 -1.64
N PHE A 389 12.23 -9.77 -1.77
CA PHE A 389 12.43 -11.13 -1.29
C PHE A 389 12.43 -11.21 0.23
N ASP A 390 12.96 -10.21 0.93
CA ASP A 390 12.88 -10.15 2.39
C ASP A 390 11.43 -9.99 2.86
N LEU A 391 10.65 -9.07 2.25
CA LEU A 391 9.21 -8.94 2.49
C LEU A 391 8.48 -10.28 2.26
N TRP A 392 8.73 -10.93 1.13
CA TRP A 392 8.13 -12.23 0.80
C TRP A 392 8.45 -13.31 1.85
N LYS A 393 9.69 -13.42 2.34
CA LYS A 393 10.05 -14.39 3.39
C LYS A 393 9.23 -14.19 4.66
N PHE A 394 9.03 -12.95 5.08
CA PHE A 394 8.25 -12.64 6.29
C PHE A 394 6.75 -12.88 6.08
N LEU A 395 6.23 -12.63 4.87
CA LEU A 395 4.87 -13.02 4.49
C LEU A 395 4.68 -14.54 4.54
N VAL A 396 5.63 -15.31 4.00
CA VAL A 396 5.61 -16.79 4.02
C VAL A 396 5.62 -17.34 5.44
N ILE A 397 6.38 -16.74 6.35
CA ILE A 397 6.40 -17.16 7.76
C ILE A 397 5.02 -16.97 8.40
N ARG A 398 4.30 -15.90 8.07
CA ARG A 398 2.94 -15.65 8.58
C ARG A 398 1.92 -16.61 7.96
N LEU A 399 2.04 -16.89 6.65
CA LEU A 399 1.02 -17.58 5.86
C LEU A 399 1.17 -19.10 5.70
N ALA A 400 2.38 -19.62 5.49
CA ALA A 400 2.54 -20.90 4.76
C ALA A 400 3.35 -21.99 5.47
N LYS A 401 4.20 -21.65 6.42
CA LYS A 401 4.87 -22.69 7.20
C LYS A 401 3.82 -23.40 8.05
N SER A 402 3.97 -24.71 8.27
CA SER A 402 3.09 -25.54 9.14
C SER A 402 3.04 -25.11 10.62
N GLY A 403 3.54 -23.90 10.94
CA GLY A 403 3.42 -23.19 12.21
C GLY A 403 3.25 -21.67 12.02
N GLY A 404 2.79 -21.22 10.86
CA GLY A 404 2.49 -19.81 10.58
C GLY A 404 1.27 -19.36 11.36
N THR A 405 1.32 -18.14 11.89
CA THR A 405 0.30 -17.59 12.79
C THR A 405 -1.05 -17.41 12.11
N LEU A 406 -1.09 -16.95 10.84
CA LEU A 406 -2.33 -16.82 10.07
C LEU A 406 -2.89 -18.18 9.66
N TYR A 407 -2.02 -19.13 9.27
CA TYR A 407 -2.45 -20.49 8.96
C TYR A 407 -3.16 -21.14 10.16
N GLY A 408 -2.55 -21.06 11.35
CA GLY A 408 -3.15 -21.54 12.58
C GLY A 408 -4.47 -20.84 12.88
N TRP A 409 -4.52 -19.50 12.73
CA TRP A 409 -5.71 -18.70 12.99
C TRP A 409 -6.91 -19.11 12.10
N TYR A 410 -6.71 -19.22 10.79
CA TYR A 410 -7.74 -19.71 9.87
C TYR A 410 -8.11 -21.19 10.12
N GLY A 411 -7.16 -22.01 10.56
CA GLY A 411 -7.42 -23.38 11.00
C GLY A 411 -8.38 -23.43 12.20
N MET A 412 -8.26 -22.50 13.14
CA MET A 412 -9.17 -22.41 14.28
C MET A 412 -10.59 -22.01 13.87
N ASP A 413 -10.79 -21.21 12.82
CA ASP A 413 -12.13 -20.90 12.30
C ASP A 413 -12.88 -22.15 11.83
N LEU A 414 -12.19 -23.04 11.14
CA LEU A 414 -12.75 -24.32 10.72
C LEU A 414 -13.10 -25.20 11.93
N ALA A 415 -12.25 -25.22 12.95
CA ALA A 415 -12.51 -25.95 14.19
C ALA A 415 -13.74 -25.39 14.92
N VAL A 416 -13.90 -24.07 15.03
CA VAL A 416 -15.07 -23.41 15.63
C VAL A 416 -16.35 -23.81 14.88
N SER A 417 -16.36 -23.73 13.55
CA SER A 417 -17.51 -24.12 12.73
C SER A 417 -17.88 -25.61 12.88
N HIS A 418 -16.88 -26.48 13.05
CA HIS A 418 -17.10 -27.91 13.33
C HIS A 418 -17.74 -28.12 14.70
N PHE A 419 -17.32 -27.38 15.73
CA PHE A 419 -17.95 -27.42 17.04
C PHE A 419 -19.39 -26.89 17.01
N ASP A 420 -19.65 -25.79 16.32
CA ASP A 420 -21.02 -25.26 16.13
C ASP A 420 -21.94 -26.33 15.54
N THR A 421 -21.47 -27.04 14.51
CA THR A 421 -22.22 -28.12 13.87
C THR A 421 -22.46 -29.28 14.82
N LYS A 422 -21.46 -29.70 15.60
CA LYS A 422 -21.60 -30.78 16.60
C LYS A 422 -22.60 -30.41 17.69
N ILE A 423 -22.53 -29.19 18.21
CA ILE A 423 -23.44 -28.67 19.24
C ILE A 423 -24.87 -28.61 18.68
N ALA A 424 -25.06 -28.11 17.46
CA ALA A 424 -26.36 -28.08 16.81
C ALA A 424 -26.96 -29.48 16.61
N ASN A 425 -26.15 -30.44 16.14
CA ASN A 425 -26.58 -31.82 15.95
C ASN A 425 -26.97 -32.50 17.29
N ALA A 426 -26.16 -32.32 18.32
CA ALA A 426 -26.43 -32.86 19.66
C ALA A 426 -27.73 -32.27 20.25
N ASN A 427 -27.94 -30.96 20.13
CA ASN A 427 -29.18 -30.31 20.56
C ASN A 427 -30.41 -30.77 19.75
N SER A 428 -30.25 -30.96 18.43
CA SER A 428 -31.32 -31.48 17.57
C SER A 428 -31.71 -32.91 17.98
N GLN A 429 -30.73 -33.78 18.23
CA GLN A 429 -30.94 -35.14 18.69
C GLN A 429 -31.62 -35.17 20.07
N LEU A 430 -31.16 -34.34 21.01
CA LEU A 430 -31.78 -34.21 22.33
C LEU A 430 -33.24 -33.76 22.22
N THR A 431 -33.52 -32.75 21.40
CA THR A 431 -34.89 -32.24 21.16
C THR A 431 -35.78 -33.31 20.53
N GLU A 432 -35.27 -34.04 19.53
CA GLU A 432 -35.99 -35.14 18.90
C GLU A 432 -36.37 -36.22 19.92
N TYR A 433 -35.43 -36.62 20.77
CA TYR A 433 -35.71 -37.63 21.79
C TYR A 433 -36.62 -37.12 22.90
N GLN A 434 -36.51 -35.85 23.32
CA GLN A 434 -37.42 -35.23 24.28
C GLN A 434 -38.84 -35.01 23.74
N ASN A 435 -39.02 -34.97 22.42
CA ASN A 435 -40.34 -34.95 21.77
C ASN A 435 -41.00 -36.35 21.76
N ILE A 436 -40.21 -37.41 21.87
CA ILE A 436 -40.69 -38.80 21.89
C ILE A 436 -40.85 -39.30 23.32
N PHE A 437 -39.93 -38.95 24.21
CA PHE A 437 -39.85 -39.46 25.57
C PHE A 437 -39.79 -38.34 26.62
N VAL A 438 -40.47 -38.57 27.74
CA VAL A 438 -40.15 -37.93 29.02
C VAL A 438 -39.23 -38.89 29.77
N VAL A 439 -37.97 -38.51 29.93
CA VAL A 439 -36.98 -39.29 30.68
C VAL A 439 -36.68 -38.57 31.99
N LYS A 440 -36.71 -39.30 33.10
CA LYS A 440 -36.36 -38.80 34.42
C LYS A 440 -35.27 -39.67 35.03
N LYS A 441 -34.19 -39.04 35.46
CA LYS A 441 -33.12 -39.72 36.20
C LYS A 441 -33.62 -40.16 37.57
N ILE A 442 -33.33 -41.40 37.94
CA ILE A 442 -33.53 -41.91 39.30
C ILE A 442 -32.35 -41.44 40.16
N THR A 443 -32.64 -40.89 41.33
CA THR A 443 -31.65 -40.20 42.17
C THR A 443 -31.14 -41.05 43.33
N GLU A 444 -31.81 -42.14 43.66
CA GLU A 444 -31.45 -43.06 44.75
C GLU A 444 -31.56 -44.51 44.26
N ASP A 445 -30.69 -45.40 44.75
CA ASP A 445 -30.76 -46.82 44.42
C ASP A 445 -32.10 -47.38 44.93
N VAL A 446 -32.74 -48.24 44.14
CA VAL A 446 -34.07 -48.79 44.48
C VAL A 446 -33.97 -50.29 44.64
N ALA A 447 -34.36 -50.80 45.81
CA ALA A 447 -34.20 -52.21 46.14
C ALA A 447 -35.25 -53.09 45.44
N LEU A 448 -34.94 -54.38 45.31
CA LEU A 448 -35.88 -55.38 44.78
C LEU A 448 -37.20 -55.36 45.56
N GLY A 449 -38.32 -55.25 44.84
CA GLY A 449 -39.67 -55.27 45.42
C GLY A 449 -40.16 -53.93 45.95
N GLU A 450 -39.32 -52.89 46.01
CA GLU A 450 -39.75 -51.54 46.31
C GLU A 450 -40.55 -50.96 45.14
N ASN A 451 -41.57 -50.17 45.46
CA ASN A 451 -42.44 -49.51 44.48
C ASN A 451 -42.34 -48.00 44.53
N GLU A 452 -41.46 -47.42 45.35
CA GLU A 452 -41.22 -45.98 45.41
C GLU A 452 -39.89 -45.67 44.71
N VAL A 453 -39.90 -44.67 43.83
CA VAL A 453 -38.71 -44.27 43.06
C VAL A 453 -38.51 -42.77 43.22
N SER A 454 -37.37 -42.37 43.78
CA SER A 454 -36.92 -40.98 43.84
C SER A 454 -36.35 -40.55 42.49
N ILE A 455 -36.89 -39.48 41.90
CA ILE A 455 -36.46 -38.94 40.60
C ILE A 455 -36.08 -37.46 40.68
N GLU A 456 -35.38 -36.96 39.66
CA GLU A 456 -34.90 -35.58 39.61
C GLU A 456 -36.02 -34.52 39.70
N ASN A 457 -37.15 -34.75 39.03
CA ASN A 457 -38.35 -33.92 39.05
C ASN A 457 -39.53 -34.69 38.43
N THR A 458 -40.75 -34.27 38.74
CA THR A 458 -42.00 -34.90 38.27
C THR A 458 -42.68 -34.15 37.13
N THR A 459 -42.03 -33.14 36.54
CA THR A 459 -42.57 -32.36 35.42
C THR A 459 -42.90 -33.26 34.21
N GLU A 460 -44.06 -33.06 33.59
CA GLU A 460 -44.61 -33.88 32.47
C GLU A 460 -45.02 -35.32 32.83
N LEU A 461 -44.97 -35.68 34.12
CA LEU A 461 -45.56 -36.90 34.65
C LEU A 461 -46.92 -36.62 35.30
N SER A 462 -47.77 -37.63 35.34
CA SER A 462 -49.09 -37.61 35.95
C SER A 462 -49.42 -38.99 36.50
N GLU A 463 -50.27 -39.04 37.52
CA GLU A 463 -50.86 -40.30 37.98
C GLU A 463 -51.51 -41.02 36.80
N THR A 464 -51.47 -42.35 36.81
CA THR A 464 -51.93 -43.27 35.74
C THR A 464 -51.09 -43.31 34.46
N ASP A 465 -50.05 -42.48 34.33
CA ASP A 465 -49.13 -42.56 33.17
C ASP A 465 -48.50 -43.95 33.07
N SER A 466 -48.48 -44.51 31.85
CA SER A 466 -47.72 -45.73 31.56
C SER A 466 -46.25 -45.38 31.38
N ILE A 467 -45.41 -46.07 32.15
CA ILE A 467 -43.98 -45.78 32.24
C ILE A 467 -43.17 -47.07 32.13
N LYS A 468 -41.91 -46.90 31.76
CA LYS A 468 -40.89 -47.93 31.71
C LYS A 468 -39.76 -47.54 32.66
N VAL A 469 -39.35 -48.44 33.53
CA VAL A 469 -38.32 -48.21 34.54
C VAL A 469 -37.20 -49.24 34.37
N PHE A 470 -35.97 -48.78 34.31
CA PHE A 470 -34.79 -49.63 34.09
C PHE A 470 -33.49 -48.86 34.33
N ASP A 471 -32.39 -49.59 34.40
CA ASP A 471 -31.03 -49.07 34.26
C ASP A 471 -30.34 -49.68 33.02
N ASN A 472 -29.05 -49.41 32.81
CA ASN A 472 -28.34 -49.96 31.66
C ASN A 472 -28.23 -51.49 31.66
N GLU A 473 -28.21 -52.12 32.83
CA GLU A 473 -27.89 -53.54 33.00
C GLU A 473 -29.13 -54.43 33.18
N THR A 474 -30.25 -53.85 33.61
CA THR A 474 -31.48 -54.56 33.96
C THR A 474 -32.50 -54.57 32.81
N PRO A 475 -33.40 -55.57 32.73
CA PRO A 475 -34.49 -55.57 31.75
C PRO A 475 -35.47 -54.40 31.92
N VAL A 476 -36.08 -53.96 30.81
CA VAL A 476 -37.10 -52.90 30.84
C VAL A 476 -38.37 -53.38 31.54
N PHE A 477 -38.72 -52.76 32.67
CA PHE A 477 -39.94 -53.04 33.41
C PHE A 477 -41.04 -52.03 33.07
N SER A 478 -42.22 -52.49 32.68
CA SER A 478 -43.37 -51.63 32.33
C SER A 478 -44.40 -51.62 33.45
N THR A 479 -44.83 -50.42 33.87
CA THR A 479 -45.81 -50.23 34.94
C THR A 479 -46.59 -48.93 34.75
N THR A 480 -47.40 -48.53 35.73
CA THR A 480 -48.10 -47.24 35.77
C THR A 480 -47.78 -46.48 37.05
N ILE A 481 -47.78 -45.15 36.97
CA ILE A 481 -47.67 -44.29 38.15
C ILE A 481 -48.97 -44.37 38.96
N GLN A 482 -48.87 -44.71 40.24
CA GLN A 482 -49.99 -44.75 41.17
C GLN A 482 -50.16 -43.43 41.91
N GLU A 483 -49.07 -42.83 42.39
CA GLU A 483 -49.07 -41.59 43.17
C GLU A 483 -47.78 -40.78 42.91
N ILE A 484 -47.87 -39.46 42.96
CA ILE A 484 -46.72 -38.55 42.87
C ILE A 484 -46.69 -37.65 44.12
N ASN A 485 -45.63 -37.78 44.93
CA ASN A 485 -45.40 -36.96 46.11
C ASN A 485 -44.06 -36.24 46.04
N GLY A 486 -44.08 -34.97 45.59
CA GLY A 486 -42.87 -34.20 45.35
C GLY A 486 -42.05 -34.80 44.21
N ASN A 487 -40.87 -35.36 44.54
CA ASN A 487 -39.96 -36.03 43.62
C ASN A 487 -39.99 -37.57 43.75
N ILE A 488 -40.89 -38.11 44.57
CA ILE A 488 -41.07 -39.55 44.75
C ILE A 488 -42.27 -39.98 43.91
N VAL A 489 -42.07 -41.02 43.09
CA VAL A 489 -43.08 -41.65 42.26
C VAL A 489 -43.38 -43.04 42.78
N THR A 490 -44.63 -43.29 43.18
CA THR A 490 -45.09 -44.61 43.60
C THR A 490 -45.62 -45.37 42.38
N LEU A 491 -45.06 -46.54 42.12
CA LEU A 491 -45.42 -47.46 41.04
C LEU A 491 -46.56 -48.40 41.48
N ALA A 492 -47.42 -48.77 40.54
CA ALA A 492 -48.52 -49.72 40.79
C ALA A 492 -48.06 -51.14 41.17
N GLN A 493 -46.78 -51.45 40.93
CA GLN A 493 -46.14 -52.73 41.24
C GLN A 493 -44.69 -52.47 41.68
N GLY A 494 -44.20 -53.25 42.64
CA GLY A 494 -42.79 -53.22 43.03
C GLY A 494 -41.87 -53.67 41.91
N LEU A 495 -40.65 -53.14 41.89
CA LEU A 495 -39.66 -53.44 40.86
C LEU A 495 -39.21 -54.90 40.92
N PRO A 496 -39.09 -55.59 39.77
CA PRO A 496 -38.70 -57.00 39.71
C PRO A 496 -37.19 -57.22 39.85
N THR A 497 -36.39 -56.14 39.85
CA THR A 497 -34.94 -56.13 40.01
C THR A 497 -34.52 -54.86 40.76
N GLU A 498 -33.41 -54.93 41.48
CA GLU A 498 -32.74 -53.74 42.02
C GLU A 498 -32.28 -52.82 40.88
N LEU A 499 -32.37 -51.50 41.08
CA LEU A 499 -31.88 -50.49 40.14
C LEU A 499 -30.80 -49.65 40.81
N LEU A 500 -29.66 -49.52 40.13
CA LEU A 500 -28.53 -48.75 40.64
C LEU A 500 -28.43 -47.42 39.92
N THR A 501 -28.37 -46.33 40.68
CA THR A 501 -28.10 -44.97 40.16
C THR A 501 -26.77 -44.90 39.42
N GLY A 502 -25.76 -45.66 39.90
CA GLY A 502 -24.47 -45.83 39.22
C GLY A 502 -24.58 -46.45 37.83
N ASN A 503 -25.65 -47.20 37.56
CA ASN A 503 -25.97 -47.80 36.25
C ASN A 503 -26.89 -46.90 35.40
N LEU A 504 -27.03 -45.62 35.78
CA LEU A 504 -27.88 -44.62 35.12
C LEU A 504 -29.36 -45.03 35.12
N ALA A 505 -29.85 -45.51 36.27
CA ALA A 505 -31.26 -45.83 36.47
C ALA A 505 -32.18 -44.64 36.08
N ARG A 506 -33.27 -44.96 35.38
CA ARG A 506 -34.17 -43.97 34.79
C ARG A 506 -35.60 -44.48 34.63
N LEU A 507 -36.52 -43.52 34.66
CA LEU A 507 -37.92 -43.67 34.35
C LEU A 507 -38.20 -43.01 33.01
N VAL A 508 -38.89 -43.71 32.12
CA VAL A 508 -39.21 -43.26 30.76
C VAL A 508 -40.69 -43.38 30.48
N LYS A 509 -41.32 -42.27 30.07
CA LYS A 509 -42.68 -42.21 29.53
C LYS A 509 -42.60 -41.87 28.04
N GLU A 510 -43.34 -42.59 27.21
CA GLU A 510 -43.50 -42.25 25.79
C GLU A 510 -44.63 -41.21 25.66
N LYS A 511 -44.42 -40.15 24.86
CA LYS A 511 -45.35 -39.01 24.72
C LYS A 511 -46.55 -39.28 23.81
#